data_AF-A0A5A9ZAS6-F1
#
_entry.id   AF-A0A5A9ZAS6-F1
#
_cell.length_a   1.000
_cell.length_b   1.000
_cell.length_c   1.000
_cell.angle_alpha   90.00
_cell.angle_beta   90.00
_cell.angle_gamma   90.00
#
_symmetry.space_group_name_H-M   'P 1'
#
loop_
_entity.id
_entity.type
_entity.pdbx_description
1 polymer ?
#
loop_
_entity_poly.entity_id
_entity_poly.type
_entity_poly.pdbx_seq_one_letter_code
_entity_poly.pdbx_strand_id
1 'polypeptide(L)' 'MNIDDLMTELDDARLTAKANGQASAMVAATMSKAKLLGLDKGVTDDNEVRPINIIVRTVDARKPDS' A
#
# COMPACT_ATOMS: atom_id res chain seq x y z
N MET A 1 -18.37 8.36 -1.07
CA MET A 1 -17.00 8.87 -1.23
C MET A 1 -16.11 7.66 -1.44
N ASN A 2 -15.80 7.37 -2.69
CA ASN A 2 -14.86 6.35 -3.12
C ASN A 2 -13.45 6.96 -3.22
N ILE A 3 -12.42 6.12 -3.35
CA ILE A 3 -11.05 6.57 -3.59
C ILE A 3 -10.94 7.40 -4.89
N ASP A 4 -11.77 7.10 -5.88
CA ASP A 4 -11.84 7.86 -7.14
C ASP A 4 -12.37 9.30 -6.93
N ASP A 5 -13.31 9.48 -6.00
CA ASP A 5 -13.82 10.81 -5.63
C ASP A 5 -12.69 11.63 -4.99
N LEU A 6 -11.93 11.01 -4.08
CA LEU A 6 -10.77 11.64 -3.42
C LEU A 6 -9.66 12.00 -4.42
N MET A 7 -9.42 11.16 -5.43
CA MET A 7 -8.46 11.46 -6.51
C MET A 7 -8.89 12.66 -7.34
N THR A 8 -10.19 12.76 -7.63
CA THR A 8 -10.77 13.85 -8.41
C THR A 8 -10.69 15.18 -7.66
N GLU A 9 -11.08 15.20 -6.38
CA GLU A 9 -10.97 16.39 -5.53
C GLU A 9 -9.52 16.89 -5.41
N LEU A 10 -8.56 15.96 -5.34
CA LEU A 10 -7.15 16.29 -5.24
C LEU A 10 -6.57 16.86 -6.54
N ASP A 11 -7.06 16.40 -7.69
CA ASP A 11 -6.71 16.97 -8.99
C ASP A 11 -7.30 18.38 -9.17
N ASP A 12 -8.54 18.60 -8.72
CA ASP A 12 -9.17 19.92 -8.73
C ASP A 12 -8.45 20.92 -7.81
N ALA A 13 -8.05 20.47 -6.61
CA ALA A 13 -7.22 21.25 -5.70
C ALA A 13 -5.87 21.62 -6.34
N ARG A 14 -5.23 20.67 -7.05
CA ARG A 14 -3.99 20.91 -7.78
C ARG A 14 -4.15 21.93 -8.91
N LEU A 15 -5.25 21.85 -9.68
CA LEU A 15 -5.55 22.80 -10.76
C LEU A 15 -5.82 24.21 -10.20
N THR A 16 -6.55 24.30 -9.11
CA THR A 16 -6.82 25.57 -8.41
C THR A 16 -5.52 26.19 -7.87
N ALA A 17 -4.67 25.38 -7.25
CA ALA A 17 -3.36 25.82 -6.78
C ALA A 17 -2.45 26.29 -7.94
N LYS A 18 -2.49 25.59 -9.09
CA LYS A 18 -1.75 25.98 -10.30
C LYS A 18 -2.22 27.33 -10.83
N ALA A 19 -3.54 27.57 -10.88
CA ALA A 19 -4.10 28.86 -11.32
C ALA A 19 -3.68 30.01 -10.39
N ASN A 20 -3.57 29.73 -9.09
CA ASN A 20 -3.20 30.71 -8.06
C ASN A 20 -1.68 30.84 -7.86
N GLY A 21 -0.86 30.14 -8.64
CA GLY A 21 0.62 30.17 -8.49
C GLY A 21 1.13 29.56 -7.17
N GLN A 22 0.33 28.75 -6.49
CA GLN A 22 0.67 28.14 -5.20
C GLN A 22 1.45 26.83 -5.40
N ALA A 23 2.76 26.96 -5.62
CA ALA A 23 3.64 25.81 -5.84
C ALA A 23 3.62 24.79 -4.68
N SER A 24 3.58 25.26 -3.43
CA SER A 24 3.53 24.38 -2.24
C SER A 24 2.25 23.54 -2.17
N ALA A 25 1.10 24.15 -2.47
CA ALA A 25 -0.19 23.45 -2.49
C ALA A 25 -0.26 22.43 -3.64
N MET A 26 0.33 22.75 -4.80
CA MET A 26 0.45 21.82 -5.92
C MET A 26 1.30 20.60 -5.55
N VAL A 27 2.45 20.79 -4.89
CA VAL A 27 3.31 19.70 -4.40
C VAL A 27 2.58 18.86 -3.36
N ALA A 28 1.86 19.48 -2.43
CA ALA A 28 1.10 18.76 -1.41
C ALA A 28 0.00 17.87 -2.02
N ALA A 29 -0.72 18.38 -3.03
CA ALA A 29 -1.73 17.60 -3.76
C ALA A 29 -1.09 16.43 -4.53
N THR A 30 0.03 16.66 -5.22
CA THR A 30 0.76 15.59 -5.93
C THR A 30 1.29 14.51 -4.98
N MET A 31 1.88 14.89 -3.85
CA MET A 31 2.39 13.94 -2.85
C MET A 31 1.26 13.15 -2.17
N SER A 32 0.14 13.82 -1.88
CA SER A 32 -1.05 13.14 -1.34
C SER A 32 -1.59 12.10 -2.32
N LYS A 33 -1.54 12.39 -3.64
CA LYS A 33 -1.95 11.47 -4.70
C LYS A 33 -1.03 10.26 -4.77
N ALA A 34 0.28 10.50 -4.73
CA ALA A 34 1.29 9.46 -4.68
C ALA A 34 1.11 8.54 -3.47
N LYS A 35 0.78 9.11 -2.30
CA LYS A 35 0.51 8.35 -1.07
C LYS A 35 -0.74 7.48 -1.18
N LEU A 36 -1.82 7.98 -1.77
CA LEU A 36 -3.05 7.20 -2.02
C LEU A 36 -2.79 6.04 -2.99
N LEU A 37 -1.95 6.24 -4.02
CA LEU A 37 -1.53 5.20 -4.95
C LEU A 37 -0.49 4.24 -4.36
N GLY A 38 -0.03 4.46 -3.13
CA GLY A 38 1.02 3.65 -2.50
C GLY A 38 2.42 3.89 -3.07
N LEU A 39 2.63 4.90 -3.92
CA LEU A 39 3.94 5.25 -4.49
C LEU A 39 4.91 5.85 -3.47
N ASP A 40 4.39 6.35 -2.35
CA ASP A 40 5.18 6.83 -1.19
C ASP A 40 5.80 5.67 -0.39
N LYS A 41 5.18 4.49 -0.46
CA LYS A 41 5.75 3.28 0.11
C LYS A 41 6.66 2.73 -0.97
N GLY A 42 7.98 2.91 -0.81
CA GLY A 42 8.96 2.23 -1.67
C GLY A 42 8.59 0.75 -1.81
N VAL A 43 9.00 0.10 -2.91
CA VAL A 43 8.65 -1.30 -3.24
C VAL A 43 8.59 -2.09 -1.94
N THR A 44 7.37 -2.42 -1.48
CA THR A 44 7.19 -3.34 -0.36
C THR A 44 7.63 -4.66 -0.93
N ASP A 45 8.93 -4.88 -0.85
CA ASP A 45 9.55 -6.13 -1.17
C ASP A 45 8.90 -7.09 -0.19
N ASP A 46 7.96 -7.89 -0.69
CA ASP A 46 7.42 -9.07 0.00
C ASP A 46 8.55 -10.12 0.26
N ASN A 47 9.81 -9.73 0.02
CA ASN A 47 11.06 -10.33 0.46
C ASN A 47 11.34 -10.19 1.97
N GLU A 48 10.39 -9.71 2.78
CA GLU A 48 10.48 -9.97 4.22
C GLU A 48 10.56 -11.47 4.43
N VAL A 49 11.72 -11.93 4.92
CA VAL A 49 11.95 -13.34 5.26
C VAL A 49 10.98 -13.72 6.38
N ARG A 50 9.87 -14.35 6.01
CA ARG A 50 8.89 -14.84 6.99
C ARG A 50 9.34 -16.22 7.51
N PRO A 51 9.32 -16.44 8.83
CA PRO A 51 9.63 -17.75 9.38
C PRO A 51 8.61 -18.78 8.88
N ILE A 52 9.12 -19.91 8.38
CA ILE A 52 8.29 -21.01 7.89
C ILE A 52 7.96 -21.91 9.08
N ASN A 53 6.66 -22.08 9.38
CA ASN A 53 6.22 -23.04 10.39
C ASN A 53 6.15 -24.44 9.77
N ILE A 54 7.02 -25.34 10.21
CA ILE A 54 7.01 -26.75 9.79
C ILE A 54 6.45 -27.59 10.95
N ILE A 55 5.37 -28.33 10.68
CA ILE A 55 4.81 -29.32 11.61
C ILE A 55 5.15 -30.71 11.09
N VAL A 56 6.06 -31.41 11.77
CA VAL A 56 6.38 -32.81 11.47
C VAL A 56 5.48 -33.70 12.30
N ARG A 57 4.62 -34.48 11.64
CA ARG A 57 3.85 -35.56 12.28
C ARG A 57 4.54 -36.88 12.01
N THR A 58 5.08 -37.48 13.06
CA THR A 58 5.58 -38.86 13.02
C THR A 58 4.48 -39.80 13.47
N VAL A 59 4.22 -40.86 12.70
CA VAL A 59 3.33 -41.96 13.10
C VAL A 59 4.18 -43.17 13.48
N ASP A 60 3.80 -43.87 14.55
CA ASP A 60 4.43 -45.15 14.89
C ASP A 60 3.95 -46.21 13.90
N ALA A 61 4.87 -46.74 13.09
CA ALA A 61 4.56 -47.80 12.13
C ALA A 61 4.03 -49.09 12.78
N ARG A 62 4.20 -49.26 14.10
CA ARG A 62 3.70 -50.41 14.87
C ARG A 62 2.28 -50.19 15.40
N LYS A 63 1.79 -48.95 15.40
CA LYS A 63 0.41 -48.57 15.80
C LYS A 63 -0.08 -47.43 14.90
N PRO A 64 -0.50 -47.75 13.66
CA PRO A 64 -0.92 -46.75 12.69
C PRO A 64 -2.19 -45.97 13.10
N ASP A 65 -2.96 -46.47 14.07
CA ASP A 65 -4.30 -45.95 14.41
C ASP A 65 -4.39 -45.28 15.80
N SER A 66 -3.26 -44.94 16.45
CA SER A 66 -3.24 -44.32 17.79
C SER A 66 -2.89 -42.83 17.82
#